data_AF-A0A7W3SYS5-F1
#
_entry.id   AF-A0A7W3SYS5-F1
#
_cell.length_a   1.000
_cell.length_b   1.000
_cell.length_c   1.000
_cell.angle_alpha   90.00
_cell.angle_beta   90.00
_cell.angle_gamma   90.00
#
_symmetry.space_group_name_H-M   'P 1'
#
loop_
_entity.id
_entity.type
_entity.pdbx_description
1 polymer ?
#
loop_
_entity_poly.entity_id
_entity_poly.type
_entity_poly.pdbx_seq_one_letter_code
_entity_poly.pdbx_strand_id
1 'polypeptide(L)'
;MAKEEEQVKKEDTEPKVTPEDQDQNDTPAADEKASERKLAKQESALKSQLKKMKKVKLTIPEDPLNPDDVVPVGWNGIIYAIPRGIEVEVPEVIAEIWRESYQKTQEVNKRIRESTKKELKIL
;
A
#
# COMPACT_ATOMS: atom_id res chain seq x y z
N MET A 1 41.30 64.34 21.43
CA MET A 1 39.89 64.57 21.84
C MET A 1 39.04 64.33 20.60
N ALA A 2 38.06 63.45 20.49
CA ALA A 2 37.42 62.36 21.26
C ALA A 2 36.67 61.49 20.20
N LYS A 3 36.65 60.14 20.25
CA LYS A 3 35.49 59.25 20.58
C LYS A 3 34.10 59.81 20.18
N GLU A 4 33.22 59.13 19.44
CA GLU A 4 32.38 57.94 19.76
C GLU A 4 31.56 57.58 18.46
N GLU A 5 31.37 56.30 18.07
CA GLU A 5 30.15 55.44 18.24
C GLU A 5 28.89 55.95 17.46
N GLU A 6 27.94 55.19 16.90
CA GLU A 6 27.67 53.77 16.65
C GLU A 6 26.28 53.66 15.90
N GLN A 7 26.15 52.68 15.00
CA GLN A 7 24.96 51.90 14.53
C GLN A 7 23.67 52.47 13.84
N VAL A 8 23.41 51.86 12.65
CA VAL A 8 22.21 51.09 12.20
C VAL A 8 20.83 51.76 12.05
N LYS A 9 20.29 51.75 10.82
CA LYS A 9 19.00 51.10 10.50
C LYS A 9 18.80 50.82 9.00
N LYS A 10 18.38 49.58 8.71
CA LYS A 10 17.90 49.03 7.44
C LYS A 10 16.50 49.57 7.11
N GLU A 11 16.17 49.68 5.82
CA GLU A 11 14.86 49.24 5.29
C GLU A 11 14.86 49.16 3.75
N ASP A 12 14.40 48.00 3.28
CA ASP A 12 14.25 47.53 1.91
C ASP A 12 13.18 48.31 1.11
N THR A 13 13.42 48.60 -0.18
CA THR A 13 12.41 48.43 -1.25
C THR A 13 13.06 48.39 -2.64
N GLU A 14 12.55 47.48 -3.49
CA GLU A 14 13.10 46.94 -4.75
C GLU A 14 13.35 47.94 -5.91
N PRO A 15 13.95 47.48 -7.03
CA PRO A 15 13.06 47.12 -8.14
C PRO A 15 13.44 45.83 -8.92
N LYS A 16 12.44 44.96 -9.06
CA LYS A 16 11.96 44.31 -10.31
C LYS A 16 12.98 44.12 -11.45
N VAL A 17 13.38 42.87 -11.67
CA VAL A 17 13.70 42.34 -13.01
C VAL A 17 13.22 40.88 -13.09
N THR A 18 12.09 40.64 -13.75
CA THR A 18 11.85 39.34 -14.40
C THR A 18 12.70 39.29 -15.67
N PRO A 19 13.29 38.13 -15.95
CA PRO A 19 13.17 37.59 -17.29
C PRO A 19 12.67 36.16 -17.24
N GLU A 20 11.60 35.90 -17.98
CA GLU A 20 11.39 34.63 -18.64
C GLU A 20 12.67 34.24 -19.37
N ASP A 21 13.29 33.10 -19.02
CA ASP A 21 14.05 32.29 -19.97
C ASP A 21 14.25 30.87 -19.43
N GLN A 22 13.47 29.97 -20.02
CA GLN A 22 13.93 28.67 -20.55
C GLN A 22 14.68 27.73 -19.58
N ASP A 23 13.95 26.72 -19.09
CA ASP A 23 14.41 25.35 -19.29
C ASP A 23 13.20 24.40 -19.36
N GLN A 24 12.42 24.54 -20.45
CA GLN A 24 11.57 23.45 -20.92
C GLN A 24 12.48 22.42 -21.57
N ASN A 25 13.13 21.63 -20.72
CA ASN A 25 13.68 20.35 -21.10
C ASN A 25 12.91 19.28 -20.32
N ASP A 26 11.59 19.23 -20.57
CA ASP A 26 10.69 18.15 -20.20
C ASP A 26 11.19 16.87 -20.89
N THR A 27 12.20 16.27 -20.29
CA THR A 27 12.65 14.95 -20.69
C THR A 27 11.72 13.98 -19.97
N PRO A 28 10.89 13.18 -20.67
CA PRO A 28 9.97 12.25 -20.02
C PRO A 28 10.67 11.35 -18.97
N ALA A 29 11.95 11.05 -19.19
CA ALA A 29 12.77 10.27 -18.28
C ALA A 29 13.07 10.92 -16.91
N ALA A 30 13.01 12.25 -16.77
CA ALA A 30 13.24 12.93 -15.49
C ALA A 30 11.97 12.92 -14.62
N ASP A 31 10.81 13.14 -15.23
CA ASP A 31 9.50 13.06 -14.58
C ASP A 31 9.12 11.64 -14.18
N GLU A 32 9.45 10.65 -15.01
CA GLU A 32 9.30 9.22 -14.68
C GLU A 32 10.10 8.87 -13.43
N LYS A 33 11.40 9.22 -13.40
CA LYS A 33 12.26 8.97 -12.22
C LYS A 33 11.77 9.68 -10.96
N ALA A 34 11.26 10.90 -11.08
CA ALA A 34 10.68 11.62 -9.94
C ALA A 34 9.41 10.93 -9.42
N SER A 35 8.58 10.40 -10.32
CA SER A 35 7.34 9.68 -10.01
C SER A 35 7.61 8.32 -9.36
N GLU A 36 8.57 7.56 -9.89
CA GLU A 36 9.03 6.29 -9.30
C GLU A 36 9.54 6.49 -7.87
N ARG A 37 10.33 7.55 -7.63
CA ARG A 37 10.81 7.89 -6.28
C ARG A 37 9.68 8.21 -5.32
N LYS A 38 8.61 8.88 -5.79
CA LYS A 38 7.42 9.16 -4.96
C LYS A 38 6.67 7.87 -4.62
N LEU A 39 6.49 6.97 -5.59
CA LEU A 39 5.84 5.68 -5.38
C LEU A 39 6.63 4.80 -4.41
N ALA A 40 7.95 4.70 -4.54
CA ALA A 40 8.79 3.93 -3.62
C ALA A 40 8.71 4.45 -2.17
N LYS A 41 8.62 5.78 -1.99
CA LYS A 41 8.39 6.38 -0.66
C LYS A 41 7.03 6.02 -0.09
N GLN A 42 5.98 6.02 -0.91
CA GLN A 42 4.64 5.61 -0.48
C GLN A 42 4.60 4.12 -0.13
N GLU A 43 5.17 3.26 -0.96
CA GLU A 43 5.22 1.81 -0.72
C GLU A 43 5.98 1.49 0.57
N SER A 44 7.13 2.11 0.80
CA SER A 44 7.90 1.93 2.04
C SER A 44 7.17 2.44 3.28
N ALA A 45 6.43 3.55 3.16
CA ALA A 45 5.57 4.05 4.23
C ALA A 45 4.45 3.06 4.57
N LEU A 46 3.76 2.53 3.55
CA LEU A 46 2.69 1.53 3.72
C LEU A 46 3.23 0.21 4.31
N LYS A 47 4.40 -0.27 3.85
CA LYS A 47 5.07 -1.44 4.45
C LYS A 47 5.39 -1.21 5.93
N SER A 48 5.78 0.01 6.28
CA SER A 48 6.04 0.38 7.67
C SER A 48 4.77 0.45 8.51
N GLN A 49 3.63 0.83 7.93
CA GLN A 49 2.33 0.78 8.60
C GLN A 49 1.92 -0.67 8.91
N LEU A 50 2.01 -1.58 7.94
CA LEU A 50 1.72 -3.01 8.16
C LEU A 50 2.54 -3.61 9.31
N LYS A 51 3.83 -3.24 9.41
CA LYS A 51 4.72 -3.73 10.49
C LYS A 51 4.31 -3.24 11.88
N LYS A 52 3.67 -2.06 11.97
CA LYS A 52 3.24 -1.45 13.23
C LYS A 52 1.85 -1.89 13.67
N MET A 53 1.06 -2.45 12.77
CA MET A 53 -0.28 -2.94 13.08
C MET A 53 -0.24 -4.10 14.06
N LYS A 54 -1.34 -4.27 14.79
CA LYS A 54 -1.54 -5.42 15.66
C LYS A 54 -1.44 -6.69 14.85
N LYS A 55 -0.66 -7.65 15.36
CA LYS A 55 -0.58 -8.99 14.78
C LYS A 55 -1.63 -9.90 15.40
N VAL A 56 -2.18 -10.77 14.58
CA VAL A 56 -3.14 -11.79 14.98
C VAL A 56 -2.70 -13.14 14.42
N LYS A 57 -3.04 -14.20 15.15
CA LYS A 57 -2.81 -15.57 14.71
C LYS A 57 -3.79 -15.93 13.60
N LEU A 58 -3.26 -16.49 12.53
CA LEU A 58 -4.02 -16.97 11.39
C LEU A 58 -3.49 -18.33 10.97
N THR A 59 -4.41 -19.26 10.72
CA THR A 59 -4.12 -20.57 10.14
C THR A 59 -4.92 -20.69 8.86
N ILE A 60 -4.22 -20.85 7.74
CA ILE A 60 -4.84 -21.07 6.44
C ILE A 60 -4.85 -22.59 6.19
N PRO A 61 -6.01 -23.21 5.88
CA PRO A 61 -6.07 -24.63 5.61
C PRO A 61 -5.28 -24.99 4.34
N GLU A 62 -4.73 -26.20 4.33
CA GLU A 62 -4.15 -26.77 3.11
C GLU A 62 -5.24 -27.00 2.06
N ASP A 63 -4.90 -26.80 0.79
CA ASP A 63 -5.80 -27.00 -0.33
C ASP A 63 -5.19 -28.04 -1.29
N PRO A 64 -5.76 -29.26 -1.39
CA PRO A 64 -5.22 -30.30 -2.26
C PRO A 64 -5.29 -29.94 -3.75
N LEU A 65 -6.11 -28.95 -4.14
CA LEU A 65 -6.22 -28.49 -5.52
C LEU A 65 -5.19 -27.40 -5.87
N ASN A 66 -4.54 -26.80 -4.87
CA ASN A 66 -3.52 -25.77 -5.05
C ASN A 66 -2.22 -26.22 -4.37
N PRO A 67 -1.27 -26.80 -5.13
CA PRO A 67 -0.03 -27.36 -4.57
C PRO A 67 0.95 -26.29 -4.07
N ASP A 68 0.65 -25.01 -4.25
CA ASP A 68 1.49 -23.94 -3.72
C ASP A 68 1.41 -23.88 -2.20
N ASP A 69 2.53 -23.61 -1.54
CA ASP A 69 2.58 -23.53 -0.08
C ASP A 69 2.16 -22.16 0.47
N VAL A 70 1.93 -21.16 -0.39
CA VAL A 70 1.68 -19.76 0.03
C VAL A 70 0.42 -19.16 -0.60
N VAL A 71 -0.27 -18.33 0.19
CA VAL A 71 -1.40 -17.48 -0.23
C VAL A 71 -0.95 -16.02 -0.28
N PRO A 72 -0.95 -15.37 -1.44
CA PRO A 72 -0.71 -13.94 -1.53
C PRO A 72 -1.97 -13.15 -1.15
N VAL A 73 -1.83 -12.19 -0.23
CA VAL A 73 -2.88 -11.24 0.15
C VAL A 73 -2.42 -9.82 -0.14
N GLY A 74 -3.19 -9.08 -0.93
CA GLY A 74 -2.87 -7.71 -1.33
C GLY A 74 -3.48 -6.66 -0.40
N TRP A 75 -2.70 -5.65 -0.03
CA TRP A 75 -3.16 -4.45 0.68
C TRP A 75 -2.44 -3.21 0.14
N ASN A 76 -3.18 -2.27 -0.44
CA ASN A 76 -2.65 -1.03 -1.04
C ASN A 76 -1.45 -1.26 -1.99
N GLY A 77 -1.52 -2.30 -2.82
CA GLY A 77 -0.45 -2.68 -3.76
C GLY A 77 0.70 -3.49 -3.13
N ILE A 78 0.72 -3.67 -1.80
CA ILE A 78 1.67 -4.55 -1.13
C ILE A 78 1.12 -5.97 -1.11
N ILE A 79 1.91 -6.93 -1.60
CA ILE A 79 1.58 -8.35 -1.51
C ILE A 79 2.24 -8.95 -0.27
N TYR A 80 1.42 -9.60 0.56
CA TYR A 80 1.85 -10.33 1.75
C TYR A 80 1.65 -11.83 1.53
N ALA A 81 2.73 -12.61 1.52
CA ALA A 81 2.68 -14.05 1.33
C ALA A 81 2.50 -14.77 2.67
N ILE A 82 1.43 -15.55 2.81
CA ILE A 82 1.09 -16.28 4.02
C ILE A 82 1.22 -17.78 3.76
N PRO A 83 2.03 -18.54 4.51
CA PRO A 83 2.12 -19.98 4.33
C PRO A 83 0.82 -20.69 4.74
N ARG A 84 0.49 -21.76 4.01
CA ARG A 84 -0.64 -22.67 4.32
C ARG A 84 -0.22 -23.70 5.38
N GLY A 85 -1.20 -24.32 6.03
CA GLY A 85 -1.01 -25.47 6.92
C GLY A 85 -0.43 -25.17 8.30
N ILE A 86 0.13 -23.97 8.52
CA ILE A 86 0.76 -23.59 9.79
C ILE A 86 0.11 -22.35 10.42
N GLU A 87 0.19 -22.24 11.75
CA GLU A 87 -0.23 -21.04 12.49
C GLU A 87 0.85 -19.96 12.36
N VAL A 88 0.48 -18.78 11.86
CA VAL A 88 1.39 -17.64 11.70
C VAL A 88 0.80 -16.36 12.24
N GLU A 89 1.67 -15.44 12.66
CA GLU A 89 1.29 -14.11 13.09
C GLU A 89 1.36 -13.11 11.92
N VAL A 90 0.21 -12.57 11.53
CA VAL A 90 0.07 -11.62 10.42
C VAL A 90 -0.61 -10.34 10.91
N PRO A 91 -0.42 -9.18 10.23
CA PRO A 91 -1.15 -7.96 10.57
C PRO A 91 -2.67 -8.17 10.52
N GLU A 92 -3.41 -7.55 11.44
CA GLU A 92 -4.86 -7.70 11.59
C GLU A 92 -5.62 -7.46 10.28
N VAL A 93 -5.28 -6.40 9.55
CA VAL A 93 -5.90 -6.07 8.26
C VAL A 93 -5.71 -7.19 7.21
N ILE A 94 -4.56 -7.86 7.23
CA ILE A 94 -4.26 -8.94 6.29
C ILE A 94 -5.10 -10.18 6.64
N ALA A 95 -5.26 -10.48 7.93
CA ALA A 95 -6.11 -11.56 8.39
C ALA A 95 -7.59 -11.31 8.08
N GLU A 96 -8.07 -10.07 8.25
CA GLU A 96 -9.44 -9.68 7.94
C GLU A 96 -9.76 -9.85 6.46
N ILE A 97 -8.90 -9.31 5.57
CA ILE A 97 -9.05 -9.44 4.12
C ILE A 97 -9.14 -10.92 3.71
N TRP A 98 -8.24 -11.75 4.23
CA TRP A 98 -8.25 -13.17 3.91
C TRP A 98 -9.52 -13.86 4.42
N ARG A 99 -9.94 -13.59 5.67
CA ARG A 99 -11.14 -14.21 6.26
C ARG A 99 -12.40 -13.83 5.50
N GLU A 100 -12.55 -12.56 5.14
CA GLU A 100 -13.68 -12.07 4.36
C GLU A 100 -13.74 -12.74 2.98
N SER A 101 -12.60 -12.78 2.27
CA SER A 101 -12.50 -13.44 0.96
C SER A 101 -12.86 -14.93 1.05
N TYR A 102 -12.31 -15.62 2.06
CA TYR A 102 -12.56 -17.04 2.28
C TYR A 102 -14.02 -17.32 2.63
N GLN A 103 -14.62 -16.53 3.53
CA GLN A 103 -16.03 -16.66 3.91
C GLN A 103 -16.96 -16.50 2.72
N LYS A 104 -16.79 -15.43 1.92
CA LYS A 104 -17.61 -15.19 0.72
C LYS A 104 -17.49 -16.35 -0.28
N THR A 105 -16.28 -16.87 -0.47
CA THR A 105 -16.04 -18.03 -1.34
C THR A 105 -16.80 -19.27 -0.84
N GLN A 106 -16.74 -19.56 0.46
CA GLN A 106 -17.47 -20.70 1.04
C GLN A 106 -18.98 -20.54 0.95
N GLU A 107 -19.51 -19.34 1.18
CA GLU A 107 -20.94 -19.04 1.06
C GLU A 107 -21.46 -19.26 -0.37
N VAL A 108 -20.74 -18.75 -1.37
CA VAL A 108 -21.08 -18.95 -2.78
C VAL A 108 -21.01 -20.44 -3.14
N ASN A 109 -19.95 -21.14 -2.75
CA ASN A 109 -19.79 -22.57 -3.01
C ASN A 109 -20.87 -23.42 -2.32
N LYS A 110 -21.34 -23.00 -1.14
CA LYS A 110 -22.46 -23.64 -0.46
C LYS A 110 -23.76 -23.43 -1.24
N ARG A 111 -24.05 -22.19 -1.65
CA ARG A 111 -25.24 -21.84 -2.44
C ARG A 111 -25.31 -22.63 -3.75
N ILE A 112 -24.18 -22.75 -4.47
CA ILE A 112 -24.11 -23.53 -5.72
C ILE A 112 -24.45 -25.00 -5.46
N ARG A 113 -23.85 -25.62 -4.43
CA ARG A 113 -24.11 -27.02 -4.08
C ARG A 113 -25.58 -27.26 -3.73
N GLU A 114 -26.21 -26.33 -3.04
CA GLU A 114 -27.62 -26.41 -2.66
C GLU A 114 -28.55 -26.23 -3.87
N SER A 115 -28.24 -25.30 -4.78
CA SER A 115 -29.04 -25.11 -6.01
C SER A 115 -28.99 -26.33 -6.91
N THR A 116 -27.81 -26.92 -7.14
CA THR A 116 -27.67 -28.12 -7.98
C THR A 116 -28.46 -29.32 -7.43
N LYS A 117 -28.50 -29.50 -6.11
CA LYS A 117 -29.29 -30.58 -5.47
C LYS A 117 -30.80 -30.36 -5.62
N LYS A 118 -31.26 -29.11 -5.64
CA LYS A 118 -32.68 -28.77 -5.80
C LYS A 118 -33.17 -29.05 -7.22
N GLU A 119 -32.34 -28.76 -8.23
CA GLU A 119 -32.66 -29.03 -9.64
C GLU A 119 -32.69 -30.53 -9.95
N LEU A 120 -31.77 -31.31 -9.39
CA LEU A 120 -31.74 -32.78 -9.56
C LEU A 120 -32.91 -33.53 -8.91
N LYS A 121 -33.65 -32.88 -7.99
CA LYS A 121 -34.83 -33.47 -7.32
C LYS A 121 -36.12 -33.39 -8.16
N ILE A 122 -36.07 -32.80 -9.35
CA ILE A 122 -37.18 -32.78 -10.30
C ILE A 122 -37.02 -34.00 -11.22
N LEU A 123 -37.48 -35.16 -10.76
CA LEU A 123 -37.67 -36.39 -11.54
C LEU A 123 -38.68 -37.29 -10.80
#